data_AF-A0AAW2QG93-F1
#
_entry.id   AF-A0AAW2QG93-F1
#
_cell.length_a   1.000
_cell.length_b   1.000
_cell.length_c   1.000
_cell.angle_alpha   90.00
_cell.angle_beta   90.00
_cell.angle_gamma   90.00
#
_symmetry.space_group_name_H-M   'P 1'
#
loop_
_entity.id
_entity.type
_entity.pdbx_description
1 polymer ?
#
loop_
_entity_poly.entity_id
_entity_poly.type
_entity_poly.pdbx_seq_one_letter_code
_entity_poly.pdbx_strand_id
1 'polypeptide(L)'
;MGMADVVEEEQEPYSAVYGPESVLEASNREATLLTRVKKKLLVQGFKEENITTETYLNLRYEGTDTAIMVKCPINENGSRGDYAVEFVNLFQQEYGFKLQNRNILICDVRVRGIGVTNILKPRALEPGSGTPKIEGRYKVYFGNGWHDTPLFRLENLVYGHVICGPAVIMNGNSTVIVEPSCKAIITKYGNIKIEIESIHNVVELAKEVADVVQLSIFNHRFMGIAEQMGRTLQRTSNIKILKKDWISLVLFLVLMVV
;
A
#
# COMPACT_ATOMS: atom_id res chain seq x y z
N MET A 1 2.78 -17.10 8.77
CA MET A 1 4.24 -17.08 8.49
C MET A 1 4.57 -17.91 7.24
N GLY A 2 3.94 -17.66 6.09
CA GLY A 2 4.04 -18.58 4.94
C GLY A 2 4.65 -18.00 3.64
N MET A 3 4.75 -16.67 3.53
CA MET A 3 5.17 -16.00 2.28
C MET A 3 5.99 -14.73 2.54
N ALA A 4 6.40 -14.49 3.78
CA ALA A 4 7.19 -13.31 4.11
C ALA A 4 8.65 -13.63 3.81
N ASP A 5 9.27 -12.84 2.93
CA ASP A 5 10.70 -12.87 2.74
C ASP A 5 11.41 -12.42 4.01
N VAL A 6 12.61 -12.97 4.24
CA VAL A 6 13.42 -12.57 5.38
C VAL A 6 14.13 -11.29 5.00
N VAL A 7 13.92 -10.23 5.79
CA VAL A 7 14.48 -8.91 5.53
C VAL A 7 15.48 -8.59 6.62
N GLU A 8 16.72 -8.31 6.22
CA GLU A 8 17.77 -7.77 7.08
C GLU A 8 18.10 -6.36 6.63
N GLU A 9 18.15 -5.42 7.56
CA GLU A 9 18.41 -4.01 7.28
C GLU A 9 19.58 -3.51 8.13
N GLU A 10 20.50 -2.79 7.50
CA GLU A 10 21.60 -2.10 8.15
C GLU A 10 21.59 -0.64 7.74
N GLN A 11 21.89 0.25 8.68
CA GLN A 11 21.95 1.69 8.45
C GLN A 11 23.17 2.31 9.13
N GLU A 12 23.75 3.31 8.50
CA GLU A 12 24.88 4.08 9.02
C GLU A 12 24.61 5.58 8.88
N PRO A 13 24.72 6.37 9.98
CA PRO A 13 24.52 7.80 9.93
C PRO A 13 25.59 8.47 9.07
N TYR A 14 25.17 9.36 8.16
CA TYR A 14 26.07 10.15 7.35
C TYR A 14 25.41 11.48 7.00
N SER A 15 25.85 12.54 7.68
CA SER A 15 25.36 13.90 7.45
C SER A 15 26.30 14.65 6.51
N ALA A 16 25.88 14.87 5.26
CA ALA A 16 26.63 15.66 4.29
C ALA A 16 25.70 16.37 3.30
N VAL A 17 26.17 17.48 2.74
CA VAL A 17 25.49 18.13 1.61
C VAL A 17 25.62 17.23 0.38
N TYR A 18 24.51 17.01 -0.33
CA TYR A 18 24.48 16.17 -1.52
C TYR A 18 25.37 16.80 -2.61
N GLY A 19 26.38 16.07 -3.03
CA GLY A 19 27.39 16.49 -3.99
C GLY A 19 28.25 15.30 -4.43
N PRO A 20 29.12 15.49 -5.44
CA PRO A 20 29.86 14.38 -6.04
C PRO A 20 30.77 13.64 -5.05
N GLU A 21 31.47 14.35 -4.17
CA GLU A 21 32.30 13.75 -3.12
C GLU A 21 31.47 12.98 -2.09
N SER A 22 30.36 13.57 -1.65
CA SER A 22 29.46 12.95 -0.67
C SER A 22 28.78 11.70 -1.22
N VAL A 23 28.46 11.66 -2.52
CA VAL A 23 27.87 10.48 -3.17
C VAL A 23 28.90 9.35 -3.30
N LEU A 24 30.17 9.68 -3.56
CA LEU A 24 31.24 8.69 -3.59
C LEU A 24 31.44 8.07 -2.20
N GLU A 25 31.49 8.91 -1.17
CA GLU A 25 31.63 8.46 0.21
C GLU A 25 30.39 7.67 0.69
N ALA A 26 29.18 8.08 0.31
CA ALA A 26 27.96 7.31 0.54
C ALA A 26 28.04 5.94 -0.13
N SER A 27 28.55 5.86 -1.37
CA SER A 27 28.73 4.59 -2.10
C SER A 27 29.74 3.66 -1.40
N ASN A 28 30.81 4.20 -0.80
CA ASN A 28 31.76 3.42 0.00
C ASN A 28 31.10 2.83 1.26
N ARG A 29 30.26 3.62 1.95
CA ARG A 29 29.45 3.13 3.08
C ARG A 29 28.45 2.08 2.65
N GLU A 30 27.73 2.30 1.55
CA GLU A 30 26.81 1.33 0.97
C GLU A 30 27.50 -0.01 0.71
N ALA A 31 28.70 -0.02 0.11
CA ALA A 31 29.46 -1.25 -0.16
C ALA A 31 29.81 -2.02 1.14
N THR A 32 30.16 -1.29 2.20
CA THR A 32 30.44 -1.87 3.52
C THR A 32 29.18 -2.48 4.14
N LEU A 33 28.05 -1.76 4.10
CA LEU A 33 26.77 -2.23 4.61
C LEU A 33 26.22 -3.41 3.81
N LEU A 34 26.34 -3.39 2.48
CA LEU A 34 25.99 -4.52 1.60
C LEU A 34 26.70 -5.80 2.02
N THR A 35 27.99 -5.71 2.32
CA THR A 35 28.78 -6.87 2.77
C THR A 35 28.28 -7.40 4.11
N ARG A 36 27.93 -6.51 5.05
CA ARG A 36 27.39 -6.89 6.38
C ARG A 36 26.03 -7.57 6.25
N VAL A 37 25.11 -6.99 5.48
CA VAL A 37 23.76 -7.52 5.25
C VAL A 37 23.82 -8.89 4.56
N LYS A 38 24.62 -9.02 3.50
CA LYS A 38 24.83 -10.31 2.83
C LYS A 38 25.38 -11.36 3.79
N LYS A 39 26.38 -11.02 4.61
CA LYS A 39 26.93 -11.94 5.61
C LYS A 39 25.88 -12.42 6.62
N LYS A 40 25.00 -11.53 7.09
CA LYS A 40 23.90 -11.90 8.00
C LYS A 40 22.93 -12.88 7.34
N LEU A 41 22.51 -12.62 6.11
CA LEU A 41 21.61 -13.51 5.36
C LEU A 41 22.26 -14.86 5.03
N LEU A 42 23.56 -14.88 4.72
CA LEU A 42 24.32 -16.12 4.52
C LEU A 42 24.37 -16.96 5.80
N VAL A 43 24.57 -16.33 6.97
CA VAL A 43 24.55 -17.02 8.29
C VAL A 43 23.18 -17.60 8.60
N GLN A 44 22.11 -16.96 8.13
CA GLN A 44 20.73 -17.47 8.23
C GLN A 44 20.43 -18.61 7.24
N GLY A 45 21.37 -18.99 6.39
CA GLY A 45 21.26 -20.14 5.48
C GLY A 45 20.74 -19.82 4.09
N PHE A 46 20.61 -18.54 3.72
CA PHE A 46 20.27 -18.15 2.35
C PHE A 46 21.48 -18.30 1.42
N LYS A 47 21.25 -18.76 0.19
CA LYS A 47 22.25 -18.77 -0.87
C LYS A 47 22.32 -17.38 -1.52
N GLU A 48 23.48 -17.01 -2.08
CA GLU A 48 23.67 -15.72 -2.75
C GLU A 48 22.66 -15.48 -3.90
N GLU A 49 22.28 -16.53 -4.62
CA GLU A 49 21.27 -16.49 -5.71
C GLU A 49 19.87 -16.07 -5.24
N ASN A 50 19.55 -16.26 -3.95
CA ASN A 50 18.24 -15.93 -3.38
C ASN A 50 18.28 -14.63 -2.56
N ILE A 51 19.40 -13.89 -2.59
CA ILE A 51 19.55 -12.64 -1.86
C ILE A 51 19.45 -11.48 -2.84
N THR A 52 18.40 -10.67 -2.69
CA THR A 52 18.27 -9.39 -3.39
C THR A 52 18.68 -8.26 -2.43
N THR A 53 19.48 -7.31 -2.89
CA THR A 53 19.87 -6.15 -2.07
C THR A 53 19.37 -4.85 -2.69
N GLU A 54 18.85 -3.97 -1.85
CA GLU A 54 18.38 -2.64 -2.21
C GLU A 54 19.09 -1.61 -1.35
N THR A 55 19.57 -0.54 -1.96
CA THR A 55 20.22 0.58 -1.27
C THR A 55 19.32 1.79 -1.25
N TYR A 56 19.38 2.53 -0.14
CA TYR A 56 18.55 3.69 0.13
C TYR A 56 19.41 4.80 0.74
N LEU A 57 19.12 6.04 0.34
CA LEU A 57 19.62 7.24 1.01
C LEU A 57 18.45 7.97 1.64
N ASN A 58 18.57 8.30 2.92
CA ASN A 58 17.62 9.19 3.58
C ASN A 58 18.04 10.63 3.30
N LEU A 59 17.27 11.30 2.45
CA LEU A 59 17.54 12.66 1.99
C LEU A 59 16.53 13.63 2.57
N ARG A 60 16.98 14.86 2.87
CA ARG A 60 16.10 15.95 3.29
C ARG A 60 16.55 17.27 2.71
N TYR A 61 15.66 18.27 2.70
CA TYR A 61 16.08 19.63 2.40
C TYR A 61 16.75 20.27 3.62
N GLU A 62 17.69 21.17 3.36
CA GLU A 62 18.26 22.02 4.41
C GLU A 62 17.16 22.82 5.12
N GLY A 63 17.16 22.74 6.46
CA GLY A 63 16.15 23.36 7.30
C GLY A 63 14.84 22.57 7.46
N THR A 64 14.70 21.37 6.89
CA THR A 64 13.54 20.50 7.18
C THR A 64 13.92 19.39 8.17
N ASP A 65 12.98 19.00 9.03
CA ASP A 65 13.19 17.92 10.02
C ASP A 65 12.87 16.53 9.45
N THR A 66 12.22 16.44 8.29
CA THR A 66 11.79 15.16 7.71
C THR A 66 12.73 14.70 6.60
N ALA A 67 13.26 13.49 6.74
CA ALA A 67 13.95 12.79 5.67
C ALA A 67 12.98 11.89 4.89
N ILE A 68 13.21 11.78 3.59
CA ILE A 68 12.54 10.84 2.69
C ILE A 68 13.54 9.74 2.34
N MET A 69 13.10 8.50 2.43
CA MET A 69 13.87 7.34 2.03
C MET A 69 13.82 7.20 0.52
N VAL A 70 14.96 7.41 -0.14
CA VAL A 70 15.08 7.37 -1.59
C VAL A 70 15.82 6.10 -2.00
N LYS A 71 15.12 5.20 -2.68
CA LYS A 71 15.73 3.99 -3.26
C LYS A 71 16.71 4.40 -4.36
N CYS A 72 17.84 3.71 -4.46
CA CYS A 72 18.78 3.92 -5.55
C CYS A 72 18.08 3.77 -6.91
N PRO A 73 17.97 4.86 -7.70
CA PRO A 73 17.35 4.77 -9.01
C PRO A 73 18.28 3.99 -9.94
N ILE A 74 17.71 3.13 -10.77
CA ILE A 74 18.43 2.38 -11.80
C ILE A 74 17.95 2.92 -13.14
N ASN A 75 18.86 3.48 -13.92
CA ASN A 75 18.57 3.95 -15.27
C ASN A 75 18.29 2.77 -16.21
N GLU A 76 17.70 3.03 -17.38
CA GLU A 76 17.42 2.01 -18.41
C GLU A 76 18.67 1.23 -18.83
N ASN A 77 19.84 1.87 -18.75
CA ASN A 77 21.14 1.28 -19.08
C ASN A 77 21.73 0.44 -17.93
N GLY A 78 20.99 0.24 -16.83
CA GLY A 78 21.44 -0.48 -15.63
C GLY A 78 22.43 0.31 -14.75
N SER A 79 22.75 1.56 -15.08
CA SER A 79 23.61 2.42 -14.26
C SER A 79 22.83 3.06 -13.11
N ARG A 80 23.55 3.42 -12.03
CA ARG A 80 22.97 4.18 -10.92
C ARG A 80 22.54 5.56 -11.41
N GLY A 81 21.28 5.91 -11.18
CA GLY A 81 20.74 7.23 -11.43
C GLY A 81 21.07 8.22 -10.31
N ASP A 82 20.56 9.44 -10.46
CA ASP A 82 20.76 10.50 -9.47
C ASP A 82 19.69 10.46 -8.38
N TYR A 83 20.13 10.27 -7.12
CA TYR A 83 19.22 10.30 -5.97
C TYR A 83 18.54 11.66 -5.79
N ALA A 84 19.14 12.77 -6.22
CA ALA A 84 18.52 14.09 -6.09
C ALA A 84 17.26 14.22 -6.96
N VAL A 85 17.28 13.67 -8.17
CA VAL A 85 16.13 13.69 -9.08
C VAL A 85 14.97 12.87 -8.50
N GLU A 86 15.27 11.66 -8.04
CA GLU A 86 14.26 10.78 -7.43
C GLU A 86 13.72 11.37 -6.11
N PHE A 87 14.58 12.01 -5.31
CA PHE A 87 14.16 12.73 -4.12
C PHE A 87 13.14 13.83 -4.42
N VAL A 88 13.40 14.66 -5.45
CA VAL A 88 12.48 15.73 -5.84
C VAL A 88 11.13 15.17 -6.31
N ASN A 89 11.15 14.04 -7.02
CA ASN A 89 9.94 13.35 -7.47
C ASN A 89 9.14 12.81 -6.27
N LEU A 90 9.78 12.05 -5.38
CA LEU A 90 9.14 11.51 -4.17
C LEU A 90 8.64 12.62 -3.24
N PHE A 91 9.40 13.71 -3.08
CA PHE A 91 8.98 14.87 -2.30
C PHE A 91 7.73 15.53 -2.90
N GLN A 92 7.68 15.68 -4.23
CA GLN A 92 6.51 16.23 -4.91
C GLN A 92 5.30 15.30 -4.81
N GLN A 93 5.50 13.97 -4.88
CA GLN A 93 4.41 13.00 -4.71
C GLN A 93 3.85 13.00 -3.28
N GLU A 94 4.73 13.08 -2.27
CA GLU A 94 4.33 13.06 -0.86
C GLU A 94 3.68 14.38 -0.42
N TYR A 95 4.21 15.52 -0.86
CA TYR A 95 3.82 16.84 -0.33
C TYR A 95 3.14 17.77 -1.34
N GLY A 96 3.15 17.46 -2.64
CA GLY A 96 2.43 18.21 -3.67
C GLY A 96 3.12 19.49 -4.17
N PHE A 97 4.33 19.81 -3.71
CA PHE A 97 5.09 20.98 -4.14
C PHE A 97 6.59 20.72 -4.23
N LYS A 98 7.33 21.62 -4.89
CA LYS A 98 8.80 21.59 -4.98
C LYS A 98 9.40 22.73 -4.19
N LEU A 99 10.39 22.44 -3.33
CA LEU A 99 11.23 23.45 -2.70
C LEU A 99 12.37 23.80 -3.66
N GLN A 100 12.40 25.04 -4.15
CA GLN A 100 13.47 25.55 -5.00
C GLN A 100 14.56 26.21 -4.15
N ASN A 101 15.79 26.25 -4.66
CA ASN A 101 16.95 26.92 -4.05
C ASN A 101 17.32 26.44 -2.65
N ARG A 102 17.23 25.13 -2.39
CA ARG A 102 17.73 24.54 -1.15
C ARG A 102 18.64 23.36 -1.42
N ASN A 103 19.69 23.27 -0.61
CA ASN A 103 20.58 22.14 -0.61
C ASN A 103 19.85 20.89 -0.11
N ILE A 104 20.19 19.76 -0.71
CA ILE A 104 19.77 18.44 -0.25
C ILE A 104 20.84 17.94 0.71
N LEU A 105 20.43 17.39 1.85
CA LEU A 105 21.28 16.79 2.86
C LEU A 105 21.05 15.29 2.89
N ILE A 106 22.14 14.52 2.86
CA ILE A 106 22.15 13.10 3.21
C ILE A 106 22.09 13.04 4.74
N CYS A 107 21.22 12.20 5.30
CA CYS A 107 21.12 11.97 6.74
C CYS A 107 21.78 10.65 7.15
N ASP A 108 21.50 9.60 6.39
CA ASP A 108 22.03 8.27 6.62
C ASP A 108 21.96 7.44 5.33
N VAL A 109 22.78 6.40 5.32
CA VAL A 109 22.87 5.39 4.27
C VAL A 109 22.25 4.11 4.82
N ARG A 110 21.34 3.51 4.05
CA ARG A 110 20.62 2.30 4.45
C ARG A 110 20.69 1.24 3.37
N VAL A 111 20.88 -0.01 3.78
CA VAL A 111 20.90 -1.16 2.89
C VAL A 111 19.94 -2.21 3.42
N ARG A 112 19.05 -2.67 2.55
CA ARG A 112 18.08 -3.73 2.82
C ARG A 112 18.44 -4.96 2.00
N GLY A 113 18.62 -6.08 2.67
CA GLY A 113 18.79 -7.39 2.06
C GLY A 113 17.53 -8.21 2.23
N ILE A 114 17.05 -8.80 1.15
CA ILE A 114 15.85 -9.61 1.08
C ILE A 114 16.27 -11.03 0.70
N GLY A 115 16.17 -11.94 1.66
CA GLY A 115 16.29 -13.38 1.45
C GLY A 115 14.96 -13.92 0.94
N VAL A 116 14.88 -14.16 -0.37
CA VAL A 116 13.65 -14.62 -1.02
C VAL A 116 13.36 -16.06 -0.62
N THR A 117 12.19 -16.26 -0.02
CA THR A 117 11.71 -17.58 0.39
C THR A 117 10.69 -18.07 -0.64
N ASN A 118 11.16 -18.76 -1.68
CA ASN A 118 10.30 -19.22 -2.78
C ASN A 118 9.46 -20.47 -2.42
N ILE A 119 8.96 -20.54 -1.18
CA ILE A 119 8.43 -21.76 -0.55
C ILE A 119 7.02 -22.08 -1.07
N LEU A 120 6.21 -21.07 -1.37
CA LEU A 120 4.82 -21.27 -1.81
C LEU A 120 4.54 -20.46 -3.08
N LYS A 121 4.62 -21.12 -4.24
CA LYS A 121 4.06 -20.57 -5.48
C LYS A 121 2.57 -20.93 -5.55
N PRO A 122 1.66 -19.97 -5.78
CA PRO A 122 0.26 -20.27 -6.00
C PRO A 122 0.11 -21.23 -7.18
N ARG A 123 -0.49 -22.40 -6.95
CA ARG A 123 -0.78 -23.36 -8.02
C ARG A 123 -1.97 -22.83 -8.84
N ALA A 124 -1.78 -22.71 -10.15
CA ALA A 124 -2.87 -22.39 -11.04
C ALA A 124 -3.83 -23.59 -11.14
N LEU A 125 -5.12 -23.31 -11.08
CA LEU A 125 -6.17 -24.27 -11.43
C LEU A 125 -6.27 -24.36 -12.95
N GLU A 126 -6.50 -25.57 -13.46
CA GLU A 126 -6.78 -25.79 -14.88
C GLU A 126 -8.12 -25.14 -15.25
N PRO A 127 -8.23 -24.53 -16.44
CA PRO A 127 -9.51 -24.06 -16.95
C PRO A 127 -10.38 -25.28 -17.26
N GLY A 128 -11.47 -25.47 -16.52
CA GLY A 128 -12.43 -26.52 -16.83
C GLY A 128 -13.58 -25.97 -17.67
N SER A 129 -13.93 -26.69 -18.74
CA SER A 129 -15.14 -26.44 -19.52
C SER A 129 -16.26 -27.31 -18.95
N GLY A 130 -16.98 -26.78 -17.96
CA GLY A 130 -18.08 -27.47 -17.31
C GLY A 130 -19.04 -26.49 -16.64
N THR A 131 -20.27 -26.92 -16.40
CA THR A 131 -21.19 -26.19 -15.52
C THR A 131 -20.82 -26.48 -14.07
N PRO A 132 -20.89 -25.49 -13.16
CA PRO A 132 -20.57 -25.71 -11.75
C PRO A 132 -21.52 -26.75 -11.15
N LYS A 133 -20.96 -27.80 -10.55
CA LYS A 133 -21.74 -28.89 -9.95
C LYS A 133 -22.47 -28.38 -8.71
N ILE A 134 -23.79 -28.43 -8.74
CA ILE A 134 -24.64 -28.12 -7.59
C ILE A 134 -24.61 -29.32 -6.66
N GLU A 135 -24.27 -29.09 -5.39
CA GLU A 135 -24.25 -30.13 -4.36
C GLU A 135 -25.62 -30.30 -3.69
N GLY A 136 -26.35 -29.21 -3.54
CA GLY A 136 -27.68 -29.20 -2.97
C GLY A 136 -28.37 -27.86 -3.17
N ARG A 137 -29.62 -27.77 -2.73
CA ARG A 137 -30.39 -26.53 -2.70
C ARG A 137 -31.01 -26.37 -1.32
N TYR A 138 -30.92 -25.16 -0.78
CA TYR A 138 -31.41 -24.84 0.55
C TYR A 138 -32.17 -23.52 0.52
N LYS A 139 -33.21 -23.41 1.36
CA LYS A 139 -33.91 -22.14 1.55
C LYS A 139 -33.05 -21.22 2.41
N VAL A 140 -32.64 -20.09 1.82
CA VAL A 140 -31.86 -19.05 2.50
C VAL A 140 -32.68 -17.77 2.51
N TYR A 141 -32.69 -17.08 3.65
CA TYR A 141 -33.38 -15.81 3.77
C TYR A 141 -32.44 -14.66 3.41
N PHE A 142 -32.84 -13.85 2.43
CA PHE A 142 -32.18 -12.59 2.07
C PHE A 142 -33.09 -11.41 2.43
N GLY A 143 -32.58 -10.17 2.36
CA GLY A 143 -33.34 -8.98 2.76
C GLY A 143 -34.70 -8.79 2.06
N ASN A 144 -34.90 -9.43 0.90
CA ASN A 144 -36.15 -9.42 0.12
C ASN A 144 -37.00 -10.71 0.24
N GLY A 145 -36.65 -11.66 1.11
CA GLY A 145 -37.44 -12.86 1.39
C GLY A 145 -36.66 -14.19 1.36
N TRP A 146 -37.38 -15.31 1.41
CA TRP A 146 -36.81 -16.66 1.30
C TRP A 146 -36.56 -17.04 -0.16
N HIS A 147 -35.33 -17.45 -0.48
CA HIS A 147 -34.93 -17.90 -1.82
C HIS A 147 -34.41 -19.33 -1.80
N ASP A 148 -34.78 -20.12 -2.82
CA ASP A 148 -34.20 -21.44 -3.06
C ASP A 148 -32.80 -21.28 -3.67
N THR A 149 -31.77 -21.54 -2.87
CA THR A 149 -30.39 -21.12 -3.16
C THR A 149 -29.49 -22.35 -3.41
N PRO A 150 -28.81 -22.45 -4.57
CA PRO A 150 -27.89 -23.53 -4.86
C PRO A 150 -26.63 -23.44 -3.99
N LEU A 151 -26.18 -24.61 -3.53
CA LEU A 151 -24.98 -24.82 -2.76
C LEU A 151 -23.88 -25.40 -3.65
N PHE A 152 -22.72 -24.76 -3.64
CA PHE A 152 -21.52 -25.19 -4.35
C PHE A 152 -20.39 -25.47 -3.35
N ARG A 153 -19.62 -26.54 -3.58
CA ARG A 153 -18.36 -26.77 -2.87
C ARG A 153 -17.20 -26.16 -3.66
N LEU A 154 -16.37 -25.35 -3.01
CA LEU A 154 -15.23 -24.69 -3.64
C LEU A 154 -14.27 -25.69 -4.29
N GLU A 155 -14.08 -26.85 -3.68
CA GLU A 155 -13.25 -27.96 -4.18
C GLU A 155 -13.69 -28.50 -5.55
N ASN A 156 -14.97 -28.35 -5.90
CA ASN A 156 -15.55 -28.81 -7.16
C ASN A 156 -15.59 -27.71 -8.23
N LEU A 157 -15.16 -26.50 -7.89
CA LEU A 157 -15.14 -25.38 -8.81
C LEU A 157 -13.76 -25.22 -9.45
N VAL A 158 -13.75 -24.85 -10.72
CA VAL A 158 -12.54 -24.68 -11.53
C VAL A 158 -12.43 -23.26 -12.04
N TYR A 159 -11.24 -22.89 -12.53
CA TYR A 159 -10.99 -21.57 -13.07
C TYR A 159 -11.96 -21.24 -14.21
N GLY A 160 -12.60 -20.07 -14.14
CA GLY A 160 -13.55 -19.58 -15.14
C GLY A 160 -15.02 -19.86 -14.82
N HIS A 161 -15.32 -20.64 -13.78
CA HIS A 161 -16.70 -20.79 -13.32
C HIS A 161 -17.28 -19.45 -12.85
N VAL A 162 -18.49 -19.19 -13.34
CA VAL A 162 -19.31 -18.03 -12.98
C VAL A 162 -20.55 -18.53 -12.24
N ILE A 163 -20.78 -17.98 -11.06
CA ILE A 163 -21.93 -18.29 -10.21
C ILE A 163 -22.70 -16.99 -9.99
N CYS A 164 -23.90 -16.91 -10.55
CA CYS A 164 -24.80 -15.78 -10.31
C CYS A 164 -25.54 -16.00 -8.97
N GLY A 165 -25.67 -14.93 -8.18
CA GLY A 165 -26.46 -14.96 -6.95
C GLY A 165 -27.97 -15.02 -7.20
N PRO A 166 -28.77 -15.49 -6.23
CA PRO A 166 -28.36 -15.96 -4.90
C PRO A 166 -27.66 -17.32 -4.97
N ALA A 167 -26.53 -17.48 -4.28
CA ALA A 167 -25.80 -18.75 -4.21
C ALA A 167 -25.00 -18.88 -2.90
N VAL A 168 -24.74 -20.11 -2.46
CA VAL A 168 -23.85 -20.37 -1.31
C VAL A 168 -22.66 -21.21 -1.79
N ILE A 169 -21.44 -20.76 -1.47
CA ILE A 169 -20.20 -21.45 -1.77
C ILE A 169 -19.56 -21.87 -0.46
N MET A 170 -19.48 -23.17 -0.20
CA MET A 170 -18.80 -23.72 0.96
C MET A 170 -17.36 -24.10 0.64
N ASN A 171 -16.48 -23.67 1.51
CA ASN A 171 -15.12 -24.13 1.67
C ASN A 171 -15.01 -24.81 3.04
N GLY A 172 -14.14 -25.80 3.23
CA GLY A 172 -14.10 -26.59 4.47
C GLY A 172 -14.04 -25.75 5.77
N ASN A 173 -13.46 -24.54 5.70
CA ASN A 173 -13.31 -23.62 6.83
C ASN A 173 -14.12 -22.32 6.71
N SER A 174 -14.86 -22.10 5.61
CA SER A 174 -15.60 -20.85 5.39
C SER A 174 -16.78 -21.02 4.45
N THR A 175 -17.85 -20.26 4.67
CA THR A 175 -19.02 -20.24 3.80
C THR A 175 -19.17 -18.84 3.21
N VAL A 176 -19.17 -18.74 1.89
CA VAL A 176 -19.35 -17.49 1.15
C VAL A 176 -20.78 -17.45 0.63
N ILE A 177 -21.51 -16.40 1.00
CA ILE A 177 -22.86 -16.15 0.50
C ILE A 177 -22.74 -15.12 -0.64
N VAL A 178 -23.24 -15.49 -1.82
CA VAL A 178 -23.36 -14.61 -2.98
C VAL A 178 -24.78 -14.07 -2.99
N GLU A 179 -24.92 -12.78 -2.70
CA GLU A 179 -26.20 -12.10 -2.63
C GLU A 179 -26.89 -11.97 -4.00
N PRO A 180 -28.22 -11.76 -4.04
CA PRO A 180 -28.90 -11.33 -5.24
C PRO A 180 -28.22 -10.09 -5.86
N SER A 181 -28.16 -10.01 -7.19
CA SER A 181 -27.44 -8.95 -7.93
C SER A 181 -25.92 -8.95 -7.77
N CYS A 182 -25.34 -9.99 -7.18
CA CYS A 182 -23.90 -10.23 -7.18
C CYS A 182 -23.56 -11.45 -8.04
N LYS A 183 -22.33 -11.47 -8.54
CA LYS A 183 -21.76 -12.57 -9.31
C LYS A 183 -20.41 -12.97 -8.74
N ALA A 184 -20.24 -14.27 -8.48
CA ALA A 184 -18.98 -14.84 -8.05
C ALA A 184 -18.25 -15.50 -9.22
N ILE A 185 -16.96 -15.22 -9.37
CA ILE A 185 -16.09 -15.73 -10.43
C ILE A 185 -14.88 -16.41 -9.79
N ILE A 186 -14.61 -17.65 -10.17
CA ILE A 186 -13.44 -18.38 -9.70
C ILE A 186 -12.21 -17.97 -10.53
N THR A 187 -11.22 -17.42 -9.83
CA THR A 187 -9.96 -16.95 -10.42
C THR A 187 -8.98 -18.09 -10.66
N LYS A 188 -7.91 -17.81 -11.41
CA LYS A 188 -6.86 -18.79 -11.77
C LYS A 188 -6.22 -19.47 -10.55
N TYR A 189 -6.19 -18.81 -9.41
CA TYR A 189 -5.55 -19.32 -8.19
C TYR A 189 -6.56 -19.89 -7.17
N GLY A 190 -7.82 -20.09 -7.57
CA GLY A 190 -8.86 -20.61 -6.69
C GLY A 190 -9.49 -19.56 -5.76
N ASN A 191 -9.10 -18.29 -5.87
CA ASN A 191 -9.78 -17.20 -5.15
C ASN A 191 -11.14 -16.92 -5.78
N ILE A 192 -12.10 -16.47 -4.96
CA ILE A 192 -13.44 -16.08 -5.39
C ILE A 192 -13.44 -14.55 -5.58
N LYS A 193 -13.63 -14.09 -6.82
CA LYS A 193 -13.88 -12.67 -7.11
C LYS A 193 -15.38 -12.42 -7.08
N ILE A 194 -15.84 -11.50 -6.25
CA ILE A 194 -17.25 -11.08 -6.22
C ILE A 194 -17.37 -9.77 -6.98
N GLU A 195 -18.20 -9.76 -8.01
CA GLU A 195 -18.62 -8.58 -8.74
C GLU A 195 -20.02 -8.21 -8.28
N ILE A 196 -20.15 -6.97 -7.82
CA ILE A 196 -21.45 -6.39 -7.44
C ILE A 196 -21.94 -5.66 -8.67
N GLU A 197 -23.06 -6.10 -9.24
CA GLU A 197 -23.73 -5.27 -10.25
C GLU A 197 -24.29 -4.06 -9.49
N SER A 198 -23.70 -2.89 -9.73
CA SER A 198 -24.14 -1.64 -9.14
C SER A 198 -25.61 -1.42 -9.51
N ILE A 199 -26.50 -1.74 -8.58
CA ILE A 199 -27.83 -1.16 -8.58
C ILE A 199 -27.57 0.31 -8.31
N HIS A 200 -27.65 1.13 -9.37
CA HIS A 200 -27.81 2.56 -9.22
C HIS A 200 -29.18 2.80 -8.57
N ASN A 201 -29.28 2.50 -7.27
CA ASN A 201 -30.20 3.22 -6.42
C ASN A 201 -29.64 4.62 -6.40
N VAL A 202 -30.09 5.42 -7.38
CA VAL A 202 -30.27 6.84 -7.18
C VAL A 202 -31.01 6.92 -5.85
N VAL A 203 -30.27 7.18 -4.79
CA VAL A 203 -30.85 7.64 -3.54
C VAL A 203 -31.64 8.85 -3.99
N GLU A 204 -32.96 8.71 -4.09
CA GLU A 204 -33.84 9.86 -4.24
C GLU A 204 -33.38 10.83 -3.17
N LEU A 205 -32.81 11.94 -3.64
CA LEU A 205 -32.23 12.98 -2.82
C LEU A 205 -33.40 13.52 -1.99
N ALA A 206 -33.59 12.94 -0.81
CA ALA A 206 -34.63 13.34 0.10
C ALA A 206 -34.35 14.80 0.47
N LYS A 207 -35.31 15.62 0.09
CA LYS A 207 -35.36 17.07 0.25
C LYS A 207 -34.81 17.56 1.60
N GLU A 208 -33.94 18.57 1.51
CA GLU A 208 -33.77 19.71 2.43
C GLU A 208 -33.48 19.50 3.93
N VAL A 209 -33.03 18.33 4.37
CA VAL A 209 -32.39 18.22 5.69
C VAL A 209 -31.07 17.49 5.53
N ALA A 210 -29.96 18.19 5.81
CA ALA A 210 -28.64 17.58 5.83
C ALA A 210 -28.68 16.39 6.79
N ASP A 211 -28.52 15.18 6.26
CA ASP A 211 -28.51 13.95 7.03
C ASP A 211 -27.40 14.04 8.09
N VAL A 212 -27.74 13.83 9.36
CA VAL A 212 -26.82 13.91 10.51
C VAL A 212 -25.62 12.99 10.29
N VAL A 213 -25.82 11.86 9.60
CA VAL A 213 -24.75 10.93 9.23
C VAL A 213 -23.83 11.55 8.17
N GLN A 214 -24.37 12.16 7.11
CA GLN A 214 -23.56 12.84 6.11
C GLN A 214 -22.78 14.04 6.68
N LEU A 215 -23.38 14.82 7.58
CA LEU A 215 -22.71 15.93 8.26
C LEU A 215 -21.56 15.43 9.15
N SER A 216 -21.77 14.32 9.87
CA SER A 216 -20.74 13.70 10.70
C SER A 216 -19.59 13.15 9.85
N ILE A 217 -19.89 12.50 8.72
CA ILE A 217 -18.89 12.03 7.76
C ILE A 217 -18.11 13.21 7.19
N PHE A 218 -18.80 14.28 6.79
CA PHE A 218 -18.17 15.48 6.25
C PHE A 218 -17.23 16.12 7.26
N ASN A 219 -17.68 16.35 8.50
CA ASN A 219 -16.86 16.95 9.56
C ASN A 219 -15.63 16.09 9.88
N HIS A 220 -15.79 14.77 9.98
CA HIS A 220 -14.67 13.87 10.23
C HIS A 220 -13.66 13.87 9.07
N ARG A 221 -14.15 13.92 7.82
CA ARG A 221 -13.30 13.99 6.63
C ARG A 221 -12.58 15.34 6.54
N PHE A 222 -13.25 16.44 6.87
CA PHE A 222 -12.66 17.77 6.93
C PHE A 222 -11.57 17.87 8.01
N MET A 223 -11.87 17.39 9.22
CA MET A 223 -10.90 17.33 10.32
C MET A 223 -9.69 16.48 9.93
N GLY A 224 -9.92 15.32 9.29
CA GLY A 224 -8.85 14.45 8.81
C GLY A 224 -7.95 15.12 7.77
N ILE A 225 -8.53 15.90 6.83
CA ILE A 225 -7.76 16.69 5.86
C ILE A 225 -6.96 17.79 6.56
N ALA A 226 -7.60 18.55 7.46
CA ALA A 226 -6.93 19.63 8.21
C ALA A 226 -5.76 19.09 9.06
N GLU A 227 -5.94 17.94 9.69
CA GLU A 227 -4.90 17.27 10.47
C GLU A 227 -3.76 16.77 9.57
N GLN A 228 -4.07 16.17 8.41
CA GLN A 228 -3.06 15.76 7.43
C GLN A 228 -2.28 16.96 6.90
N MET A 229 -2.96 18.05 6.54
CA MET A 229 -2.31 19.30 6.10
C MET A 229 -1.41 19.86 7.20
N GLY A 230 -1.88 19.90 8.45
CA GLY A 230 -1.10 20.34 9.60
C GLY A 230 0.18 19.52 9.80
N ARG A 231 0.09 18.19 9.70
CA ARG A 231 1.25 17.28 9.78
C ARG A 231 2.22 17.50 8.61
N THR A 232 1.72 17.67 7.39
CA THR A 232 2.54 17.98 6.20
C THR A 232 3.29 19.30 6.35
N LEU A 233 2.63 20.34 6.85
CA LEU A 233 3.25 21.62 7.16
C LEU A 233 4.31 21.48 8.25
N GLN A 234 4.03 20.76 9.34
CA GLN A 234 5.03 20.52 10.40
C GLN A 234 6.29 19.82 9.84
N ARG A 235 6.11 18.84 8.96
CA ARG A 235 7.18 18.04 8.36
C ARG A 235 8.07 18.84 7.39
N THR A 236 7.51 19.89 6.78
CA THR A 236 8.18 20.74 5.79
C THR A 236 8.56 22.13 6.32
N SER A 237 8.09 22.50 7.53
CA SER A 237 8.37 23.79 8.17
C SER A 237 9.82 23.90 8.67
N ASN A 238 10.40 25.11 8.56
CA ASN A 238 11.79 25.45 8.95
C ASN A 238 11.88 26.28 10.24
N ILE A 239 10.76 26.50 10.95
CA ILE A 239 10.73 27.38 12.12
C ILE A 239 10.22 26.61 13.34
N LYS A 240 11.08 26.45 14.34
CA LYS A 240 10.79 25.70 15.58
C LYS A 240 9.65 26.31 16.42
N ILE A 241 9.36 27.61 16.27
CA ILE A 241 8.28 28.32 16.98
C ILE A 241 6.88 28.03 16.40
N LEU A 242 6.78 27.63 15.13
CA LEU A 242 5.51 27.38 14.44
C LEU A 242 4.90 25.99 14.75
N LYS A 243 5.57 25.17 15.58
CA LYS A 243 5.17 23.77 15.85
C LYS A 243 4.00 23.62 16.84
N LYS A 244 3.69 24.62 17.67
CA LYS A 244 2.81 24.44 18.85
C LYS A 244 1.36 24.96 18.69
N ASP A 245 1.12 25.98 17.85
CA ASP A 245 -0.16 26.71 17.86
C ASP A 245 -0.99 26.63 16.56
N TRP A 246 -0.59 25.83 15.57
CA TRP A 246 -1.23 25.82 14.24
C TRP A 246 -2.53 25.00 14.13
N ILE A 247 -2.74 23.98 14.97
CA ILE A 247 -4.03 23.27 15.00
C ILE A 247 -5.15 24.25 15.33
N SER A 248 -4.90 25.18 16.25
CA SER A 248 -5.87 26.22 16.61
C SER A 248 -6.06 27.25 15.49
N LEU A 249 -4.99 27.62 14.76
CA LEU A 249 -5.05 28.63 13.70
C LEU A 249 -5.71 28.10 12.41
N VAL A 250 -5.49 26.84 12.05
CA VAL A 250 -6.15 26.17 10.91
C VAL A 250 -7.62 25.92 11.24
N LEU A 251 -7.96 25.52 12.47
CA LEU A 251 -9.36 25.48 12.90
C LEU A 251 -10.02 26.86 12.79
N PHE A 252 -9.31 27.94 13.18
CA PHE A 252 -9.83 29.30 13.15
C PHE A 252 -10.05 29.83 11.73
N LEU A 253 -9.11 29.60 10.81
CA LEU A 253 -9.22 30.01 9.41
C LEU A 253 -10.30 29.23 8.66
N VAL A 254 -10.52 27.96 9.01
CA VAL A 254 -11.55 27.12 8.38
C VAL A 254 -12.95 27.42 8.94
N LEU A 255 -13.08 27.76 10.24
CA LEU A 255 -14.35 28.23 10.81
C LEU A 255 -14.81 29.60 10.28
N MET A 256 -13.91 30.41 9.69
CA MET A 256 -14.27 31.69 9.09
C MET A 256 -14.83 31.58 7.66
N VAL A 257 -14.79 30.39 7.04
CA VAL A 257 -15.23 30.17 5.65
C VAL A 257 -16.57 29.39 5.58
N VAL A 258 -17.16 29.05 6.73
CA VAL A 258 -18.53 28.53 6.89
C VAL A 258 -19.38 29.58 7.59
#